data_AF-A0A8D4UWC4-F1
#
_entry.id   AF-A0A8D4UWC4-F1
#
_cell.length_a   1.000
_cell.length_b   1.000
_cell.length_c   1.000
_cell.angle_alpha   90.00
_cell.angle_beta   90.00
_cell.angle_gamma   90.00
#
_symmetry.space_group_name_H-M   'P 1'
#
loop_
_entity.id
_entity.type
_entity.pdbx_description
1 polymer ?
#
loop_
_entity_poly.entity_id
_entity_poly.type
_entity_poly.pdbx_seq_one_letter_code
_entity_poly.pdbx_strand_id
1 'polypeptide(L)'
;MKQERRKIMTALIMSSLLSLGFCGAPAYAAVTAESSSGTVTGNEDTGTVNGNTLNIVSGTTVGSAVAGSTITTVESGMTDSISTDSVSGNTIAVTGGTVNSLAAGGLSLNGSVTGNSASMGNSDTVQSSAAVIAGGISGAGDANRNTLSFSGGSVSELAVGGFSDYGGASDNSVTMSGGSVYKLAGGASVGGVASLGQTLINDFSSLGSGLSYKGTTGGSTENNRVTMSGGSATYVWGAYNWNLTGTEGNVDVIGNQVTISDTAVVNGTGCWR
;
A
#
# COMPACT_ATOMS: atom_id res chain seq x y z
N MET A 1 -3.21 -18.43 -27.02
CA MET A 1 -4.68 -18.68 -26.94
C MET A 1 -5.25 -17.67 -25.96
N LYS A 2 -6.10 -16.75 -26.42
CA LYS A 2 -6.78 -15.78 -25.55
C LYS A 2 -7.83 -16.53 -24.75
N GLN A 3 -7.64 -16.63 -23.44
CA GLN A 3 -8.63 -17.19 -22.52
C GLN A 3 -9.73 -16.15 -22.36
N GLU A 4 -10.88 -16.37 -23.01
CA GLU A 4 -12.08 -15.57 -22.76
C GLU A 4 -12.54 -15.81 -21.31
N ARG A 5 -12.49 -14.77 -20.48
CA ARG A 5 -13.00 -14.81 -19.10
C ARG A 5 -14.44 -14.30 -19.08
N ARG A 6 -15.35 -15.15 -18.60
CA ARG A 6 -16.77 -14.86 -18.44
C ARG A 6 -16.97 -13.89 -17.27
N LYS A 7 -17.49 -12.71 -17.57
CA LYS A 7 -17.94 -11.71 -16.59
C LYS A 7 -19.16 -12.25 -15.82
N ILE A 8 -18.99 -12.66 -14.57
CA ILE A 8 -20.11 -12.96 -13.67
C ILE A 8 -20.40 -11.67 -12.88
N MET A 9 -21.19 -10.77 -13.47
CA MET A 9 -21.77 -9.63 -12.74
C MET A 9 -22.85 -10.14 -11.79
N THR A 10 -22.52 -10.30 -10.51
CA THR A 10 -23.54 -10.52 -9.48
C THR A 10 -23.98 -9.16 -8.95
N ALA A 11 -24.90 -8.51 -9.65
CA ALA A 11 -25.54 -7.28 -9.18
C ALA A 11 -26.73 -7.64 -8.27
N LEU A 12 -26.59 -7.39 -6.96
CA LEU A 12 -27.71 -7.45 -6.02
C LEU A 12 -28.56 -6.17 -6.19
N ILE A 13 -29.62 -6.24 -7.00
CA ILE A 13 -30.57 -5.15 -7.16
C ILE A 13 -31.49 -5.12 -5.93
N MET A 14 -31.17 -4.29 -4.94
CA MET A 14 -32.13 -3.85 -3.93
C MET A 14 -32.82 -2.58 -4.46
N SER A 15 -33.98 -2.75 -5.06
CA SER A 15 -34.83 -1.66 -5.50
C SER A 15 -35.57 -1.01 -4.33
N SER A 16 -35.76 0.31 -4.45
CA SER A 16 -36.75 1.18 -3.79
C SER A 16 -36.39 1.84 -2.45
N LEU A 17 -36.06 3.14 -2.49
CA LEU A 17 -36.91 4.21 -1.93
C LEU A 17 -36.41 5.59 -2.40
N LEU A 18 -37.35 6.47 -2.77
CA LEU A 18 -37.12 7.79 -3.36
C LEU A 18 -36.49 8.82 -2.39
N SER A 19 -35.76 9.77 -3.00
CA SER A 19 -35.73 11.21 -2.67
C SER A 19 -35.02 11.64 -1.38
N LEU A 20 -33.76 12.09 -1.52
CA LEU A 20 -33.29 13.45 -1.14
C LEU A 20 -31.77 13.54 -1.32
N GLY A 21 -31.32 14.35 -2.29
CA GLY A 21 -30.13 15.22 -2.19
C GLY A 21 -28.78 14.69 -1.68
N PHE A 22 -28.53 13.38 -1.62
CA PHE A 22 -27.18 12.89 -1.36
C PHE A 22 -26.44 12.83 -2.70
N CYS A 23 -25.41 13.67 -2.84
CA CYS A 23 -24.32 13.39 -3.78
C CYS A 23 -23.63 12.12 -3.27
N GLY A 24 -24.26 10.97 -3.47
CA GLY A 24 -23.63 9.68 -3.29
C GLY A 24 -22.58 9.60 -4.38
N ALA A 25 -21.30 9.68 -4.00
CA ALA A 25 -20.23 9.28 -4.88
C ALA A 25 -20.61 7.91 -5.49
N PRO A 26 -20.37 7.69 -6.80
CA PRO A 26 -20.69 6.41 -7.42
C PRO A 26 -20.03 5.29 -6.61
N ALA A 27 -20.84 4.41 -6.02
CA ALA A 27 -20.35 3.21 -5.37
C ALA A 27 -19.94 2.24 -6.49
N TYR A 28 -18.66 2.26 -6.87
CA TYR A 28 -18.11 1.32 -7.83
C TYR A 28 -18.12 -0.08 -7.21
N ALA A 29 -18.47 -1.09 -8.02
CA ALA A 29 -18.48 -2.47 -7.56
C ALA A 29 -17.07 -2.92 -7.19
N ALA A 30 -16.95 -3.72 -6.13
CA ALA A 30 -15.67 -4.29 -5.73
C ALA A 30 -15.21 -5.36 -6.73
N VAL A 31 -13.97 -5.25 -7.19
CA VAL A 31 -13.29 -6.26 -8.02
C VAL A 31 -12.77 -7.36 -7.11
N THR A 32 -12.97 -8.63 -7.48
CA THR A 32 -12.36 -9.77 -6.79
C THR A 32 -11.31 -10.39 -7.69
N ALA A 33 -10.07 -10.49 -7.21
CA ALA A 33 -8.96 -10.99 -8.02
C ALA A 33 -9.09 -12.49 -8.27
N GLU A 34 -8.88 -12.85 -9.53
CA GLU A 34 -8.59 -14.22 -9.94
C GLU A 34 -7.08 -14.45 -9.96
N SER A 35 -6.64 -15.70 -9.76
CA SER A 35 -5.21 -16.03 -9.78
C SER A 35 -4.53 -15.60 -11.07
N SER A 36 -3.35 -15.00 -10.93
CA SER A 36 -2.55 -14.41 -12.01
C SER A 36 -1.07 -14.47 -11.64
N SER A 37 -0.20 -14.75 -12.60
CA SER A 37 1.25 -14.60 -12.37
C SER A 37 1.70 -13.13 -12.40
N GLY A 38 0.84 -12.23 -12.90
CA GLY A 38 1.13 -10.80 -13.09
C GLY A 38 0.46 -9.90 -12.07
N THR A 39 0.34 -8.62 -12.44
CA THR A 39 -0.40 -7.62 -11.66
C THR A 39 -1.91 -7.76 -11.92
N VAL A 40 -2.71 -7.61 -10.86
CA VAL A 40 -4.15 -7.42 -10.95
C VAL A 40 -4.49 -6.01 -10.47
N THR A 41 -5.35 -5.30 -11.20
CA THR A 41 -5.79 -3.95 -10.83
C THR A 41 -7.28 -3.89 -10.54
N GLY A 42 -7.68 -3.06 -9.57
CA GLY A 42 -9.09 -2.89 -9.18
C GLY A 42 -9.86 -1.88 -10.03
N ASN A 43 -9.18 -1.16 -10.93
CA ASN A 43 -9.77 -0.15 -11.80
C ASN A 43 -10.16 -0.65 -13.21
N GLU A 44 -10.09 -1.95 -13.48
CA GLU A 44 -10.46 -2.51 -14.79
C GLU A 44 -11.94 -2.26 -15.14
N ASP A 45 -12.83 -2.30 -14.14
CA ASP A 45 -14.27 -2.12 -14.34
C ASP A 45 -14.69 -0.64 -14.36
N THR A 46 -13.92 0.24 -13.73
CA THR A 46 -14.26 1.66 -13.59
C THR A 46 -13.59 2.53 -14.65
N GLY A 47 -12.42 2.13 -15.14
CA GLY A 47 -11.57 2.94 -16.01
C GLY A 47 -11.00 4.19 -15.31
N THR A 48 -11.11 4.30 -13.99
CA THR A 48 -10.64 5.45 -13.21
C THR A 48 -9.68 5.00 -12.11
N VAL A 49 -8.68 5.81 -11.77
CA VAL A 49 -7.71 5.45 -10.72
C VAL A 49 -8.18 5.73 -9.29
N ASN A 50 -9.43 6.17 -9.10
CA ASN A 50 -9.96 6.63 -7.82
C ASN A 50 -11.20 5.83 -7.40
N GLY A 51 -11.37 5.60 -6.10
CA GLY A 51 -12.59 5.02 -5.54
C GLY A 51 -12.79 3.52 -5.82
N ASN A 52 -11.73 2.79 -6.16
CA ASN A 52 -11.81 1.36 -6.49
C ASN A 52 -11.65 0.47 -5.26
N THR A 53 -12.28 -0.70 -5.28
CA THR A 53 -12.08 -1.73 -4.26
C THR A 53 -11.59 -3.02 -4.90
N LEU A 54 -10.52 -3.61 -4.37
CA LEU A 54 -9.94 -4.88 -4.83
C LEU A 54 -9.86 -5.89 -3.68
N ASN A 55 -10.44 -7.07 -3.87
CA ASN A 55 -10.44 -8.16 -2.90
C ASN A 55 -9.55 -9.31 -3.37
N ILE A 56 -8.58 -9.70 -2.55
CA ILE A 56 -7.85 -10.96 -2.67
C ILE A 56 -8.49 -11.93 -1.66
N VAL A 57 -8.96 -13.06 -2.17
CA VAL A 57 -9.73 -14.04 -1.40
C VAL A 57 -9.04 -15.40 -1.36
N SER A 58 -9.48 -16.25 -0.44
CA SER A 58 -8.97 -17.61 -0.28
C SER A 58 -8.75 -18.35 -1.59
N GLY A 59 -7.56 -18.90 -1.79
CA GLY A 59 -7.18 -19.67 -2.98
C GLY A 59 -6.70 -18.82 -4.17
N THR A 60 -6.73 -17.49 -4.05
CA THR A 60 -6.14 -16.58 -5.04
C THR A 60 -4.64 -16.40 -4.80
N THR A 61 -3.86 -16.58 -5.86
CA THR A 61 -2.42 -16.22 -5.89
C THR A 61 -2.17 -15.24 -7.02
N VAL A 62 -1.61 -14.07 -6.69
CA VAL A 62 -1.28 -13.00 -7.64
C VAL A 62 0.18 -12.58 -7.53
N GLY A 63 0.77 -12.05 -8.60
CA GLY A 63 2.08 -11.41 -8.54
C GLY A 63 2.02 -10.14 -7.69
N SER A 64 1.25 -9.17 -8.17
CA SER A 64 0.94 -7.92 -7.47
C SER A 64 -0.55 -7.61 -7.55
N ALA A 65 -1.06 -6.84 -6.60
CA ALA A 65 -2.45 -6.42 -6.51
C ALA A 65 -2.54 -4.95 -6.12
N VAL A 66 -3.21 -4.13 -6.94
CA VAL A 66 -3.38 -2.70 -6.66
C VAL A 66 -4.81 -2.27 -6.92
N ALA A 67 -5.51 -1.71 -5.93
CA ALA A 67 -6.92 -1.35 -6.13
C ALA A 67 -7.11 -0.18 -7.10
N GLY A 68 -6.33 0.90 -6.98
CA GLY A 68 -6.28 1.98 -7.97
C GLY A 68 -4.84 2.23 -8.45
N SER A 69 -4.62 2.12 -9.75
CA SER A 69 -3.29 2.29 -10.34
C SER A 69 -3.35 3.04 -11.66
N THR A 70 -2.37 3.90 -11.90
CA THR A 70 -2.09 4.48 -13.22
C THR A 70 -1.32 3.51 -14.14
N ILE A 71 -0.85 2.39 -13.58
CA ILE A 71 -0.03 1.37 -14.22
C ILE A 71 -0.82 0.07 -14.35
N THR A 72 -0.81 -0.53 -15.54
CA THR A 72 -1.50 -1.80 -15.82
C THR A 72 -0.61 -3.02 -15.62
N THR A 73 0.71 -2.87 -15.62
CA THR A 73 1.69 -3.89 -15.29
C THR A 73 2.75 -3.35 -14.33
N VAL A 74 2.85 -3.92 -13.11
CA VAL A 74 4.02 -3.70 -12.26
C VAL A 74 5.14 -4.63 -12.75
N GLU A 75 5.65 -4.37 -13.95
CA GLU A 75 6.84 -5.03 -14.51
C GLU A 75 8.10 -4.18 -14.28
N SER A 76 9.27 -4.84 -14.36
CA SER A 76 10.63 -4.31 -14.12
C SER A 76 11.08 -3.19 -15.08
N GLY A 77 10.15 -2.46 -15.70
CA GLY A 77 10.41 -1.38 -16.62
C GLY A 77 9.66 -0.09 -16.34
N MET A 78 8.42 -0.10 -15.81
CA MET A 78 7.52 1.07 -15.72
C MET A 78 7.76 2.15 -16.81
N THR A 79 7.89 1.74 -18.07
CA THR A 79 8.21 2.66 -19.19
C THR A 79 6.98 3.10 -19.96
N ASP A 80 5.86 2.39 -19.84
CA ASP A 80 4.68 2.67 -20.64
C ASP A 80 3.50 3.06 -19.75
N SER A 81 3.10 4.33 -19.88
CA SER A 81 1.89 4.95 -19.28
C SER A 81 2.08 5.52 -17.87
N ILE A 82 2.94 6.53 -17.74
CA ILE A 82 2.96 7.39 -16.56
C ILE A 82 1.74 8.32 -16.63
N SER A 83 0.59 7.91 -16.09
CA SER A 83 -0.40 8.91 -15.68
C SER A 83 0.11 9.59 -14.40
N THR A 84 0.11 10.92 -14.42
CA THR A 84 0.42 11.81 -13.29
C THR A 84 -0.78 11.97 -12.35
N ASP A 85 -1.85 11.21 -12.57
CA ASP A 85 -3.09 11.40 -11.85
C ASP A 85 -2.89 11.08 -10.37
N SER A 86 -3.52 11.92 -9.56
CA SER A 86 -3.62 11.66 -8.13
C SER A 86 -4.56 10.47 -7.91
N VAL A 87 -4.15 9.56 -7.03
CA VAL A 87 -4.81 8.29 -6.74
C VAL A 87 -5.38 8.35 -5.34
N SER A 88 -6.69 8.13 -5.20
CA SER A 88 -7.40 8.40 -3.95
C SER A 88 -8.62 7.52 -3.73
N GLY A 89 -8.92 7.30 -2.45
CA GLY A 89 -10.13 6.60 -2.02
C GLY A 89 -10.20 5.12 -2.44
N ASN A 90 -9.07 4.52 -2.80
CA ASN A 90 -9.04 3.11 -3.19
C ASN A 90 -8.81 2.21 -1.97
N THR A 91 -9.30 0.98 -2.03
CA THR A 91 -9.23 0.01 -0.94
C THR A 91 -8.80 -1.36 -1.46
N ILE A 92 -7.77 -1.95 -0.85
CA ILE A 92 -7.44 -3.36 -1.05
C ILE A 92 -7.71 -4.17 0.22
N ALA A 93 -8.32 -5.35 0.07
CA ALA A 93 -8.53 -6.29 1.16
C ALA A 93 -7.96 -7.66 0.82
N VAL A 94 -7.00 -8.14 1.62
CA VAL A 94 -6.43 -9.49 1.52
C VAL A 94 -7.03 -10.34 2.63
N THR A 95 -8.02 -11.16 2.27
CA THR A 95 -8.86 -11.97 3.17
C THR A 95 -8.76 -13.44 2.78
N GLY A 96 -7.53 -13.95 2.89
CA GLY A 96 -7.09 -15.22 2.34
C GLY A 96 -6.46 -15.04 0.96
N GLY A 97 -5.36 -15.76 0.71
CA GLY A 97 -4.64 -15.70 -0.56
C GLY A 97 -3.24 -15.10 -0.45
N THR A 98 -2.48 -15.21 -1.54
CA THR A 98 -1.06 -14.86 -1.60
C THR A 98 -0.82 -13.77 -2.63
N VAL A 99 -0.20 -12.68 -2.20
CA VAL A 99 0.32 -11.63 -3.09
C VAL A 99 1.85 -11.72 -3.07
N ASN A 100 2.47 -12.20 -4.15
CA ASN A 100 3.90 -12.53 -4.11
C ASN A 100 4.81 -11.31 -3.91
N SER A 101 4.37 -10.14 -4.37
CA SER A 101 5.15 -8.90 -4.33
C SER A 101 4.42 -7.80 -3.58
N LEU A 102 3.53 -7.07 -4.25
CA LEU A 102 2.96 -5.83 -3.71
C LEU A 102 1.44 -5.89 -3.62
N ALA A 103 0.88 -5.59 -2.44
CA ALA A 103 -0.52 -5.27 -2.23
C ALA A 103 -0.68 -3.78 -1.89
N ALA A 104 -1.40 -3.00 -2.69
CA ALA A 104 -1.59 -1.57 -2.42
C ALA A 104 -3.02 -1.08 -2.63
N GLY A 105 -3.49 -0.19 -1.77
CA GLY A 105 -4.75 0.53 -2.01
C GLY A 105 -4.62 1.43 -3.25
N GLY A 106 -3.58 2.26 -3.30
CA GLY A 106 -3.28 3.12 -4.44
C GLY A 106 -1.82 3.09 -4.88
N LEU A 107 -1.56 3.21 -6.18
CA LEU A 107 -0.23 3.36 -6.75
C LEU A 107 -0.19 4.46 -7.82
N SER A 108 0.72 5.42 -7.68
CA SER A 108 1.02 6.41 -8.73
C SER A 108 2.52 6.64 -8.85
N LEU A 109 3.03 6.80 -10.08
CA LEU A 109 4.44 7.13 -10.30
C LEU A 109 4.77 8.57 -9.93
N ASN A 110 3.91 9.51 -10.32
CA ASN A 110 4.17 10.94 -10.18
C ASN A 110 3.06 11.69 -9.45
N GLY A 111 1.86 11.11 -9.36
CA GLY A 111 0.73 11.73 -8.68
C GLY A 111 0.78 11.52 -7.17
N SER A 112 0.10 12.39 -6.43
CA SER A 112 -0.11 12.19 -5.00
C SER A 112 -1.06 11.00 -4.78
N VAL A 113 -0.79 10.22 -3.74
CA VAL A 113 -1.58 9.06 -3.36
C VAL A 113 -2.17 9.32 -1.99
N THR A 114 -3.46 9.67 -1.94
CA THR A 114 -4.10 10.20 -0.73
C THR A 114 -5.37 9.46 -0.34
N GLY A 115 -5.50 9.10 0.94
CA GLY A 115 -6.75 8.53 1.46
C GLY A 115 -7.06 7.14 0.93
N ASN A 116 -6.03 6.37 0.57
CA ASN A 116 -6.19 4.97 0.15
C ASN A 116 -6.02 4.05 1.37
N SER A 117 -6.60 2.86 1.30
CA SER A 117 -6.59 1.91 2.41
C SER A 117 -6.18 0.52 1.97
N ALA A 118 -5.52 -0.19 2.87
CA ALA A 118 -5.22 -1.59 2.74
C ALA A 118 -5.64 -2.34 4.00
N SER A 119 -6.08 -3.58 3.83
CA SER A 119 -6.33 -4.47 4.95
C SER A 119 -5.81 -5.86 4.64
N MET A 120 -5.26 -6.52 5.66
CA MET A 120 -4.92 -7.93 5.59
C MET A 120 -5.32 -8.63 6.88
N GLY A 121 -5.98 -9.76 6.71
CA GLY A 121 -6.46 -10.58 7.81
C GLY A 121 -6.57 -12.04 7.39
N ASN A 122 -6.60 -12.91 8.39
CA ASN A 122 -6.88 -14.33 8.21
C ASN A 122 -8.34 -14.63 8.54
N SER A 123 -8.82 -15.77 8.05
CA SER A 123 -9.89 -16.51 8.72
C SER A 123 -9.29 -17.71 9.45
N ASP A 124 -10.09 -18.40 10.26
CA ASP A 124 -9.62 -19.56 11.05
C ASP A 124 -8.92 -20.64 10.21
N THR A 125 -9.29 -20.76 8.93
CA THR A 125 -8.81 -21.82 8.02
C THR A 125 -8.00 -21.31 6.85
N VAL A 126 -7.88 -19.99 6.67
CA VAL A 126 -7.25 -19.39 5.48
C VAL A 126 -6.24 -18.34 5.90
N GLN A 127 -5.04 -18.49 5.37
CA GLN A 127 -3.92 -17.57 5.59
C GLN A 127 -3.80 -16.56 4.46
N SER A 128 -3.37 -15.35 4.83
CA SER A 128 -3.00 -14.26 3.92
C SER A 128 -1.50 -14.02 3.96
N SER A 129 -0.88 -13.73 2.81
CA SER A 129 0.51 -13.31 2.78
C SER A 129 0.82 -12.27 1.69
N ALA A 130 1.77 -11.39 1.99
CA ALA A 130 2.39 -10.49 1.02
C ALA A 130 3.88 -10.24 1.32
N ALA A 131 4.66 -9.82 0.33
CA ALA A 131 5.99 -9.27 0.63
C ALA A 131 5.85 -7.85 1.19
N VAL A 132 5.10 -7.00 0.48
CA VAL A 132 4.78 -5.63 0.88
C VAL A 132 3.28 -5.39 0.85
N ILE A 133 2.76 -4.71 1.87
CA ILE A 133 1.41 -4.16 1.87
C ILE A 133 1.40 -2.68 2.26
N ALA A 134 0.69 -1.87 1.48
CA ALA A 134 0.63 -0.43 1.68
C ALA A 134 -0.78 0.12 1.51
N GLY A 135 -1.18 1.09 2.34
CA GLY A 135 -2.39 1.88 2.08
C GLY A 135 -2.27 2.62 0.75
N GLY A 136 -1.13 3.28 0.51
CA GLY A 136 -0.83 3.95 -0.75
C GLY A 136 0.67 4.14 -1.00
N ILE A 137 1.06 4.10 -2.27
CA ILE A 137 2.44 4.30 -2.71
C ILE A 137 2.50 5.35 -3.80
N SER A 138 3.32 6.39 -3.59
CA SER A 138 3.72 7.31 -4.63
C SER A 138 5.19 7.16 -4.97
N GLY A 139 5.56 7.37 -6.22
CA GLY A 139 6.95 7.55 -6.61
C GLY A 139 7.44 8.95 -6.29
N ALA A 140 6.99 9.94 -7.08
CA ALA A 140 7.45 11.31 -6.95
C ALA A 140 6.52 12.22 -6.13
N GLY A 141 5.25 11.86 -5.98
CA GLY A 141 4.25 12.66 -5.27
C GLY A 141 4.16 12.29 -3.78
N ASP A 142 3.27 12.96 -3.04
CA ASP A 142 3.09 12.65 -1.62
C ASP A 142 2.19 11.43 -1.40
N ALA A 143 2.46 10.66 -0.35
CA ALA A 143 1.65 9.53 0.10
C ALA A 143 1.00 9.85 1.46
N ASN A 144 -0.09 10.61 1.43
CA ASN A 144 -0.70 11.17 2.64
C ASN A 144 -2.02 10.50 3.05
N ARG A 145 -2.33 10.46 4.34
CA ARG A 145 -3.63 10.00 4.87
C ARG A 145 -4.02 8.59 4.43
N ASN A 146 -3.04 7.76 4.10
CA ASN A 146 -3.28 6.38 3.73
C ASN A 146 -3.29 5.50 4.99
N THR A 147 -4.04 4.41 4.93
CA THR A 147 -4.30 3.56 6.09
C THR A 147 -4.01 2.10 5.83
N LEU A 148 -3.53 1.41 6.85
CA LEU A 148 -3.37 -0.04 6.85
C LEU A 148 -3.97 -0.65 8.12
N SER A 149 -4.81 -1.66 7.95
CA SER A 149 -5.30 -2.50 9.05
C SER A 149 -4.79 -3.92 8.90
N PHE A 150 -4.09 -4.44 9.90
CA PHE A 150 -3.47 -5.76 9.88
C PHE A 150 -3.94 -6.60 11.06
N SER A 151 -4.87 -7.53 10.83
CA SER A 151 -5.45 -8.37 11.87
C SER A 151 -4.93 -9.80 11.87
N GLY A 152 -4.21 -10.21 10.83
CA GLY A 152 -3.67 -11.56 10.66
C GLY A 152 -2.96 -11.73 9.32
N GLY A 153 -2.23 -12.83 9.17
CA GLY A 153 -1.42 -13.12 7.99
C GLY A 153 0.07 -12.85 8.23
N SER A 154 0.86 -12.95 7.17
CA SER A 154 2.31 -12.71 7.22
C SER A 154 2.77 -11.74 6.13
N VAL A 155 3.48 -10.70 6.55
CA VAL A 155 4.13 -9.74 5.66
C VAL A 155 5.64 -9.86 5.80
N SER A 156 6.33 -10.36 4.76
CA SER A 156 7.74 -10.73 4.89
C SER A 156 8.70 -9.54 4.90
N GLU A 157 8.29 -8.35 4.43
CA GLU A 157 9.17 -7.19 4.32
C GLU A 157 8.62 -5.93 4.98
N LEU A 158 7.52 -5.38 4.47
CA LEU A 158 7.01 -4.07 4.91
C LEU A 158 5.49 -3.98 4.90
N ALA A 159 4.93 -3.54 6.03
CA ALA A 159 3.57 -3.08 6.17
C ALA A 159 3.60 -1.57 6.47
N VAL A 160 3.01 -0.74 5.59
CA VAL A 160 3.07 0.72 5.71
C VAL A 160 1.74 1.40 5.44
N GLY A 161 1.44 2.50 6.14
CA GLY A 161 0.27 3.31 5.84
C GLY A 161 0.44 4.02 4.49
N GLY A 162 1.48 4.84 4.35
CA GLY A 162 1.84 5.51 3.10
C GLY A 162 3.35 5.51 2.85
N PHE A 163 3.74 5.30 1.59
CA PHE A 163 5.14 5.35 1.16
C PHE A 163 5.31 6.30 -0.03
N SER A 164 6.34 7.15 0.03
CA SER A 164 6.79 7.93 -1.11
C SER A 164 8.28 7.75 -1.37
N ASP A 165 8.70 7.70 -2.62
CA ASP A 165 10.13 7.69 -2.94
C ASP A 165 10.73 9.10 -2.81
N TYR A 166 10.17 10.10 -3.50
CA TYR A 166 10.68 11.47 -3.45
C TYR A 166 9.81 12.44 -2.64
N GLY A 167 8.50 12.19 -2.52
CA GLY A 167 7.56 13.06 -1.83
C GLY A 167 7.47 12.78 -0.33
N GLY A 168 6.55 13.49 0.34
CA GLY A 168 6.26 13.29 1.75
C GLY A 168 5.35 12.10 2.01
N ALA A 169 5.32 11.64 3.26
CA ALA A 169 4.36 10.63 3.71
C ALA A 169 3.85 11.03 5.09
N SER A 170 2.74 11.78 5.10
CA SER A 170 2.19 12.39 6.30
C SER A 170 0.75 11.97 6.59
N ASP A 171 0.36 12.07 7.86
CA ASP A 171 -0.97 11.72 8.38
C ASP A 171 -1.39 10.27 8.10
N ASN A 172 -0.45 9.35 7.83
CA ASN A 172 -0.77 7.96 7.59
C ASN A 172 -0.98 7.19 8.89
N SER A 173 -1.80 6.14 8.85
CA SER A 173 -2.10 5.35 10.05
C SER A 173 -2.04 3.85 9.80
N VAL A 174 -1.39 3.13 10.71
CA VAL A 174 -1.39 1.66 10.73
C VAL A 174 -1.96 1.15 12.04
N THR A 175 -2.88 0.19 11.94
CA THR A 175 -3.40 -0.56 13.10
C THR A 175 -3.06 -2.03 12.90
N MET A 176 -2.43 -2.64 13.90
CA MET A 176 -2.08 -4.06 13.88
C MET A 176 -2.62 -4.75 15.14
N SER A 177 -3.50 -5.73 14.96
CA SER A 177 -4.09 -6.51 16.05
C SER A 177 -3.70 -7.98 16.02
N GLY A 178 -2.97 -8.43 15.01
CA GLY A 178 -2.54 -9.81 14.84
C GLY A 178 -1.64 -10.00 13.61
N GLY A 179 -1.15 -11.23 13.41
CA GLY A 179 -0.24 -11.57 12.31
C GLY A 179 1.24 -11.33 12.62
N SER A 180 2.09 -11.47 11.60
CA SER A 180 3.53 -11.24 11.70
C SER A 180 4.03 -10.34 10.57
N VAL A 181 4.83 -9.34 10.90
CA VAL A 181 5.41 -8.39 9.94
C VAL A 181 6.91 -8.23 10.20
N TYR A 182 7.71 -8.10 9.16
CA TYR A 182 9.12 -7.73 9.35
C TYR A 182 9.27 -6.26 9.76
N LYS A 183 8.80 -5.30 8.95
CA LYS A 183 8.81 -3.86 9.28
C LYS A 183 7.39 -3.29 9.26
N LEU A 184 7.03 -2.52 10.28
CA LEU A 184 5.76 -1.83 10.41
C LEU A 184 6.01 -0.32 10.51
N ALA A 185 5.42 0.47 9.62
CA ALA A 185 5.60 1.93 9.62
C ALA A 185 4.29 2.68 9.37
N GLY A 186 4.10 3.82 10.05
CA GLY A 186 2.98 4.72 9.74
C GLY A 186 3.16 5.35 8.36
N GLY A 187 4.28 6.05 8.16
CA GLY A 187 4.67 6.67 6.89
C GLY A 187 6.15 6.48 6.55
N ALA A 188 6.49 6.62 5.27
CA ALA A 188 7.82 6.37 4.75
C ALA A 188 8.20 7.32 3.61
N SER A 189 9.40 7.92 3.67
CA SER A 189 9.99 8.66 2.55
C SER A 189 11.49 8.37 2.42
N VAL A 190 12.03 8.15 1.21
CA VAL A 190 13.40 7.62 1.02
C VAL A 190 14.35 8.41 0.11
N GLY A 191 13.89 9.48 -0.53
CA GLY A 191 14.74 10.45 -1.21
C GLY A 191 15.43 9.98 -2.49
N GLY A 192 14.86 9.01 -3.22
CA GLY A 192 15.13 8.80 -4.64
C GLY A 192 15.90 7.55 -5.03
N VAL A 193 15.17 6.58 -5.58
CA VAL A 193 15.71 5.52 -6.44
C VAL A 193 15.60 5.90 -7.93
N ALA A 194 16.68 5.71 -8.69
CA ALA A 194 16.86 6.30 -10.04
C ALA A 194 15.85 5.88 -11.13
N SER A 195 14.94 4.95 -10.82
CA SER A 195 13.79 4.61 -11.67
C SER A 195 12.80 3.83 -10.82
N LEU A 196 11.50 4.13 -10.83
CA LEU A 196 10.51 3.28 -10.16
C LEU A 196 10.40 1.90 -10.85
N GLY A 197 10.76 1.86 -12.14
CA GLY A 197 10.66 0.70 -13.03
C GLY A 197 11.48 -0.52 -12.64
N GLN A 198 12.68 -0.39 -12.07
CA GLN A 198 13.43 -1.56 -11.61
C GLN A 198 13.26 -1.88 -10.13
N THR A 199 12.42 -1.14 -9.42
CA THR A 199 12.73 -0.78 -8.03
C THR A 199 11.54 -0.84 -7.08
N LEU A 200 10.31 -0.64 -7.57
CA LEU A 200 9.12 -0.80 -6.73
C LEU A 200 8.91 -2.23 -6.20
N ILE A 201 9.61 -3.23 -6.78
CA ILE A 201 9.53 -4.64 -6.38
C ILE A 201 10.90 -5.27 -6.07
N ASN A 202 12.03 -4.66 -6.44
CA ASN A 202 13.35 -5.24 -6.14
C ASN A 202 14.12 -4.52 -5.01
N ASP A 203 13.61 -3.40 -4.51
CA ASP A 203 14.39 -2.48 -3.66
C ASP A 203 13.85 -2.25 -2.25
N PHE A 204 12.85 -3.02 -1.86
CA PHE A 204 12.65 -3.31 -0.45
C PHE A 204 13.81 -4.16 0.14
N SER A 205 14.75 -4.65 -0.71
CA SER A 205 15.90 -5.50 -0.38
C SER A 205 17.33 -4.87 -0.45
N SER A 206 17.54 -3.66 -1.00
CA SER A 206 18.89 -3.09 -1.20
C SER A 206 19.27 -1.89 -0.32
N LEU A 207 18.46 -1.51 0.68
CA LEU A 207 18.72 -0.38 1.60
C LEU A 207 19.85 -0.63 2.63
N GLY A 208 20.76 -1.56 2.32
CA GLY A 208 22.03 -1.79 3.02
C GLY A 208 23.22 -2.12 2.12
N SER A 209 23.03 -2.45 0.84
CA SER A 209 24.15 -2.67 -0.09
C SER A 209 23.66 -2.81 -1.54
N GLY A 210 24.07 -1.91 -2.43
CA GLY A 210 24.24 -2.28 -3.84
C GLY A 210 23.63 -1.39 -4.93
N LEU A 211 23.08 -0.21 -4.64
CA LEU A 211 22.60 0.70 -5.70
C LEU A 211 23.37 2.02 -5.80
N SER A 212 23.41 2.57 -7.02
CA SER A 212 23.91 3.90 -7.32
C SER A 212 22.77 4.93 -7.21
N TYR A 213 22.75 5.66 -6.10
CA TYR A 213 21.73 6.64 -5.73
C TYR A 213 22.05 8.03 -6.29
N LYS A 214 21.06 8.73 -6.85
CA LYS A 214 21.18 10.10 -7.42
C LYS A 214 20.00 11.04 -7.08
N GLY A 215 19.30 10.83 -5.95
CA GLY A 215 18.22 11.73 -5.48
C GLY A 215 18.72 12.77 -4.47
N THR A 216 18.06 13.95 -4.40
CA THR A 216 18.56 15.14 -3.69
C THR A 216 17.81 15.55 -2.41
N THR A 217 16.58 15.08 -2.15
CA THR A 217 15.86 15.28 -0.87
C THR A 217 14.61 14.38 -0.83
N GLY A 218 14.37 13.62 0.24
CA GLY A 218 13.05 13.01 0.51
C GLY A 218 12.05 14.05 1.04
N GLY A 219 10.74 13.78 1.02
CA GLY A 219 9.72 14.68 1.59
C GLY A 219 9.40 14.39 3.06
N SER A 220 8.77 15.36 3.75
CA SER A 220 8.50 15.24 5.20
C SER A 220 7.65 14.03 5.55
N THR A 221 7.92 13.43 6.71
CA THR A 221 7.09 12.37 7.29
C THR A 221 6.50 12.85 8.60
N GLU A 222 5.27 13.33 8.55
CA GLU A 222 4.65 14.01 9.68
C GLU A 222 3.39 13.31 10.17
N ASN A 223 3.17 13.34 11.48
CA ASN A 223 1.91 12.94 12.14
C ASN A 223 1.44 11.52 11.80
N ASN A 224 2.37 10.63 11.45
CA ASN A 224 2.04 9.25 11.16
C ASN A 224 1.86 8.47 12.46
N ARG A 225 0.89 7.56 12.48
CA ARG A 225 0.54 6.77 13.66
C ARG A 225 0.66 5.28 13.38
N VAL A 226 1.26 4.55 14.31
CA VAL A 226 1.15 3.10 14.40
C VAL A 226 0.52 2.72 15.73
N THR A 227 -0.50 1.87 15.70
CA THR A 227 -1.11 1.27 16.88
C THR A 227 -1.01 -0.25 16.76
N MET A 228 -0.36 -0.90 17.71
CA MET A 228 -0.16 -2.34 17.71
C MET A 228 -0.68 -2.95 19.02
N SER A 229 -1.76 -3.73 18.95
CA SER A 229 -2.42 -4.39 20.09
C SER A 229 -2.30 -5.91 20.06
N GLY A 230 -1.64 -6.48 19.04
CA GLY A 230 -1.39 -7.92 18.95
C GLY A 230 -0.49 -8.27 17.77
N GLY A 231 -0.11 -9.54 17.66
CA GLY A 231 0.82 -10.03 16.64
C GLY A 231 2.29 -9.73 16.93
N SER A 232 3.15 -9.89 15.93
CA SER A 232 4.59 -9.65 16.05
C SER A 232 5.16 -8.80 14.92
N ALA A 233 6.03 -7.86 15.27
CA ALA A 233 6.80 -7.06 14.33
C ALA A 233 8.30 -7.17 14.65
N THR A 234 9.18 -7.19 13.65
CA THR A 234 10.61 -7.04 13.93
C THR A 234 10.93 -5.56 14.20
N TYR A 235 10.54 -4.66 13.32
CA TYR A 235 10.75 -3.21 13.49
C TYR A 235 9.42 -2.47 13.45
N VAL A 236 9.26 -1.46 14.31
CA VAL A 236 8.08 -0.60 14.36
C VAL A 236 8.48 0.86 14.41
N TRP A 237 8.00 1.66 13.47
CA TRP A 237 8.29 3.10 13.40
C TRP A 237 7.01 3.91 13.20
N GLY A 238 6.92 5.06 13.87
CA GLY A 238 5.83 6.01 13.60
C GLY A 238 5.91 6.49 12.16
N ALA A 239 7.11 6.89 11.76
CA ALA A 239 7.51 7.02 10.37
C ALA A 239 9.02 6.77 10.23
N TYR A 240 9.48 6.58 9.01
CA TYR A 240 10.90 6.66 8.68
C TYR A 240 11.13 7.60 7.51
N ASN A 241 12.14 8.45 7.64
CA ASN A 241 12.65 9.27 6.54
C ASN A 241 14.11 8.88 6.31
N TRP A 242 14.46 8.61 5.06
CA TRP A 242 15.83 8.35 4.67
C TRP A 242 16.27 9.42 3.67
N ASN A 243 17.15 10.33 4.08
CA ASN A 243 17.72 11.35 3.21
C ASN A 243 19.23 11.09 3.06
N LEU A 244 19.66 10.66 1.88
CA LEU A 244 21.04 10.16 1.67
C LEU A 244 22.02 11.25 1.20
N THR A 245 21.55 12.42 0.78
CA THR A 245 22.42 13.53 0.37
C THR A 245 22.37 14.63 1.43
N GLY A 246 23.51 14.95 2.02
CA GLY A 246 23.71 16.08 2.95
C GLY A 246 23.53 17.46 2.32
N THR A 247 22.60 17.61 1.38
CA THR A 247 22.15 18.89 0.85
C THR A 247 21.06 19.47 1.74
N GLU A 248 21.23 20.74 2.10
CA GLU A 248 20.35 21.51 2.95
C GLU A 248 18.91 21.53 2.41
N GLY A 249 18.07 20.77 3.08
CA GLY A 249 16.61 20.79 3.02
C GLY A 249 16.18 20.00 4.24
N ASN A 250 15.83 20.70 5.32
CA ASN A 250 15.44 20.04 6.57
C ASN A 250 14.12 19.31 6.29
N VAL A 251 14.16 17.98 6.22
CA VAL A 251 12.97 17.16 6.03
C VAL A 251 12.42 16.83 7.39
N ASP A 252 11.18 17.20 7.64
CA ASP A 252 10.59 17.10 8.98
C ASP A 252 10.13 15.66 9.25
N VAL A 253 10.57 15.10 10.37
CA VAL A 253 10.08 13.84 10.94
C VAL A 253 9.35 14.16 12.24
N ILE A 254 8.20 14.84 12.12
CA ILE A 254 7.54 15.50 13.26
C ILE A 254 6.22 14.80 13.61
N GLY A 255 5.91 14.70 14.91
CA GLY A 255 4.58 14.27 15.37
C GLY A 255 4.24 12.79 15.16
N ASN A 256 5.21 11.98 14.72
CA ASN A 256 5.00 10.55 14.49
C ASN A 256 4.88 9.79 15.82
N GLN A 257 3.95 8.85 15.90
CA GLN A 257 3.62 8.14 17.12
C GLN A 257 3.53 6.63 16.91
N VAL A 258 4.11 5.87 17.84
CA VAL A 258 3.89 4.42 17.98
C VAL A 258 3.23 4.16 19.33
N THR A 259 2.12 3.43 19.31
CA THR A 259 1.44 2.91 20.50
C THR A 259 1.45 1.39 20.45
N ILE A 260 1.99 0.74 21.49
CA ILE A 260 2.05 -0.72 21.60
C ILE A 260 1.35 -1.11 22.89
N SER A 261 0.41 -2.05 22.81
CA SER A 261 -0.40 -2.53 23.93
C SER A 261 -0.62 -4.04 23.88
N ASP A 262 -1.25 -4.54 24.95
CA ASP A 262 -1.77 -5.90 25.05
C ASP A 262 -0.72 -6.98 24.78
N THR A 263 -0.97 -7.86 23.81
CA THR A 263 -0.15 -9.06 23.53
C THR A 263 0.86 -8.86 22.41
N ALA A 264 1.07 -7.62 21.97
CA ALA A 264 1.94 -7.32 20.84
C ALA A 264 3.42 -7.52 21.16
N VAL A 265 4.18 -8.03 20.18
CA VAL A 265 5.60 -8.34 20.34
C VAL A 265 6.45 -7.56 19.33
N VAL A 266 7.50 -6.86 19.79
CA VAL A 266 8.52 -6.23 18.94
C VAL A 266 9.88 -6.86 19.20
N ASN A 267 10.49 -7.42 18.15
CA ASN A 267 11.71 -8.22 18.27
C ASN A 267 13.01 -7.44 17.96
N GLY A 268 12.94 -6.30 17.28
CA GLY A 268 14.09 -5.51 16.87
C GLY A 268 14.48 -4.44 17.89
N THR A 269 15.74 -4.47 18.34
CA THR A 269 16.34 -3.49 19.24
C THR A 269 16.77 -2.23 18.48
N GLY A 270 15.81 -1.38 18.08
CA GLY A 270 16.12 -0.17 17.29
C GLY A 270 15.04 0.90 17.32
N CYS A 271 14.78 1.47 18.50
CA CYS A 271 14.17 2.81 18.58
C CYS A 271 15.28 3.84 18.30
N TRP A 272 15.39 4.33 17.07
CA TRP A 272 16.21 5.51 16.79
C TRP A 272 15.28 6.70 16.57
N ARG A 273 15.59 7.78 17.30
CA ARG A 273 14.90 9.07 17.28
C ARG A 273 15.21 9.83 16.01
#